data_AF-A0A5E7BWA8-F1
#
_entry.id   AF-A0A5E7BWA8-F1
#
_cell.length_a   1.000
_cell.length_b   1.000
_cell.length_c   1.000
_cell.angle_alpha   90.00
_cell.angle_beta   90.00
_cell.angle_gamma   90.00
#
_symmetry.space_group_name_H-M   'P 1'
#
loop_
_entity.id
_entity.type
_entity.pdbx_description
1 polymer ?
#
loop_
_entity_poly.entity_id
_entity_poly.type
_entity_poly.pdbx_seq_one_letter_code
_entity_poly.pdbx_strand_id
1 'polypeptide(L)' 'MFICAETKIGRCKSLGDQVRVMALRLGGGWSHAREDLAKEAEQWFGREPVTTKHEWRAIRAEVFRTE' A
#
# COMPACT_ATOMS: atom_id res chain seq x y z
N MET A 1 2.16 -8.05 12.77
CA MET A 1 2.49 -6.63 13.02
C MET A 1 1.18 -5.87 12.98
N PHE A 2 0.91 -4.96 13.92
CA PHE A 2 -0.27 -4.11 13.84
C PHE A 2 0.03 -2.97 12.85
N ILE A 3 -0.73 -2.90 11.75
CA ILE A 3 -0.57 -1.88 10.71
C ILE A 3 -1.57 -0.74 10.99
N CYS A 4 -1.05 0.48 11.12
CA CYS A 4 -1.82 1.70 11.29
C CYS A 4 -1.27 2.84 10.41
N ALA A 5 -1.99 3.96 10.30
CA ALA A 5 -1.56 5.10 9.49
C ALA A 5 -0.16 5.65 9.91
N GLU A 6 0.19 5.54 11.20
CA GLU A 6 1.47 6.01 11.74
C GLU A 6 2.63 5.03 11.51
N THR A 7 2.34 3.81 11.06
CA THR A 7 3.37 2.81 10.79
C THR A 7 4.35 3.34 9.75
N LYS A 8 5.66 3.23 10.03
CA LYS A 8 6.70 3.63 9.08
C LYS A 8 6.72 2.65 7.91
N ILE A 9 6.60 3.15 6.68
CA ILE A 9 6.61 2.35 5.43
C ILE A 9 7.86 1.47 5.33
N GLY A 10 9.03 1.99 5.69
CA GLY A 10 10.28 1.21 5.71
C GLY A 10 10.37 0.12 6.79
N ARG A 11 9.35 -0.03 7.65
CA ARG A 11 9.23 -1.15 8.61
C ARG A 11 8.19 -2.20 8.17
N CYS A 12 7.50 -1.98 7.05
CA CYS A 12 6.54 -2.93 6.52
C CYS A 12 7.26 -4.17 5.96
N LYS A 13 6.65 -5.34 6.11
CA LYS A 13 7.25 -6.61 5.70
C LYS A 13 6.81 -7.09 4.32
N SER A 14 5.75 -6.49 3.76
CA SER A 14 5.28 -6.76 2.41
C SER A 14 4.82 -5.48 1.73
N LEU A 15 4.67 -5.55 0.40
CA LEU A 15 4.04 -4.48 -0.36
C LEU A 15 2.61 -4.22 0.12
N GLY A 16 1.85 -5.28 0.42
CA GLY A 16 0.50 -5.15 0.94
C GLY A 16 0.46 -4.38 2.26
N ASP A 17 1.42 -4.57 3.16
CA ASP A 17 1.54 -3.77 4.37
C ASP A 17 1.78 -2.27 4.06
N GLN A 18 2.65 -1.96 3.11
CA GLN A 18 2.90 -0.57 2.68
C GLN A 18 1.64 0.08 2.10
N VAL A 19 0.89 -0.68 1.30
CA VAL A 19 -0.38 -0.25 0.70
C VAL A 19 -1.45 -0.04 1.77
N ARG A 20 -1.61 -0.95 2.74
CA ARG A 20 -2.52 -0.77 3.87
C ARG A 20 -2.22 0.52 4.64
N VAL A 21 -0.95 0.77 4.97
CA VAL A 21 -0.54 2.01 5.65
C VAL A 21 -0.93 3.24 4.82
N MET A 22 -0.66 3.21 3.51
CA MET A 22 -0.97 4.33 2.64
C MET A 22 -2.46 4.58 2.51
N ALA A 23 -3.25 3.53 2.35
CA ALA A 23 -4.71 3.59 2.29
C ALA A 23 -5.30 4.20 3.57
N LEU A 24 -4.78 3.78 4.74
CA LEU A 24 -5.16 4.36 6.03
C LEU A 24 -4.79 5.84 6.15
N ARG A 25 -3.66 6.28 5.57
CA ARG A 25 -3.26 7.69 5.55
C ARG A 25 -4.11 8.55 4.62
N LEU A 26 -4.54 8.00 3.50
CA LEU A 26 -5.43 8.68 2.55
C LEU A 26 -6.86 8.79 3.09
N GLY A 27 -7.28 7.86 3.95
CA GLY A 27 -8.58 7.90 4.60
C GLY A 27 -9.75 7.67 3.64
N GLY A 28 -10.96 8.03 4.07
CA GLY A 28 -12.18 7.90 3.26
C GLY A 28 -12.44 6.47 2.76
N GLY A 29 -12.81 6.34 1.48
CA GLY A 29 -13.05 5.06 0.83
C GLY A 29 -11.83 4.14 0.81
N TRP A 30 -10.62 4.70 0.76
CA TRP A 30 -9.37 3.93 0.74
C TRP A 30 -9.16 3.13 2.03
N SER A 31 -9.54 3.69 3.18
CA SER A 31 -9.44 2.98 4.47
C SER A 31 -10.27 1.70 4.50
N HIS A 32 -11.43 1.72 3.83
CA HIS A 32 -12.34 0.59 3.71
C HIS A 32 -11.84 -0.42 2.68
N ALA A 33 -11.32 0.05 1.54
CA ALA A 33 -10.79 -0.78 0.47
C ALA A 33 -9.35 -1.29 0.70
N ARG A 34 -8.70 -0.93 1.82
CA ARG A 34 -7.26 -1.15 2.04
C ARG A 34 -6.79 -2.59 1.86
N GLU A 35 -7.63 -3.57 2.20
CA GLU A 35 -7.28 -5.00 2.10
C GLU A 35 -7.33 -5.49 0.66
N ASP A 36 -8.29 -4.99 -0.11
CA ASP A 36 -8.43 -5.34 -1.52
C ASP A 36 -7.31 -4.70 -2.34
N LEU A 37 -7.02 -3.42 -2.10
CA LEU A 37 -5.87 -2.71 -2.68
C LEU A 37 -4.55 -3.41 -2.37
N ALA A 38 -4.37 -3.89 -1.14
CA ALA A 38 -3.17 -4.61 -0.75
C ALA A 38 -3.01 -5.93 -1.51
N LYS A 39 -4.10 -6.67 -1.71
CA LYS A 39 -4.09 -7.92 -2.49
C LYS A 39 -3.81 -7.64 -3.97
N GLU A 40 -4.46 -6.65 -4.55
CA GLU A 40 -4.24 -6.24 -5.94
C GLU A 40 -2.78 -5.82 -6.17
N ALA A 41 -2.23 -5.00 -5.27
CA ALA A 41 -0.83 -4.60 -5.33
C ALA A 41 0.12 -5.80 -5.28
N GLU A 42 -0.09 -6.74 -4.35
CA GLU A 42 0.74 -7.95 -4.25
C GLU A 42 0.57 -8.86 -5.48
N GLN A 43 -0.61 -8.88 -6.10
CA GLN A 43 -0.87 -9.65 -7.31
C GLN A 43 -0.20 -9.04 -8.55
N TRP A 44 -0.20 -7.72 -8.68
CA TRP A 44 0.34 -7.02 -9.86
C TRP A 44 1.85 -6.82 -9.79
N PHE A 45 2.40 -6.54 -8.60
CA PHE A 45 3.79 -6.13 -8.44
C PHE A 45 4.62 -7.10 -7.58
N GLY A 46 3.99 -8.14 -7.03
CA GLY A 46 4.63 -9.09 -6.13
C GLY A 46 4.56 -8.68 -4.66
N ARG A 47 4.92 -9.62 -3.79
CA ARG A 47 4.76 -9.47 -2.33
C ARG A 47 5.84 -8.64 -1.65
N GLU A 48 7.03 -8.56 -2.26
CA GLU A 48 8.20 -7.92 -1.64
C GLU A 48 7.95 -6.41 -1.43
N PRO A 49 8.30 -5.86 -0.25
CA PRO A 49 8.13 -4.45 0.00
C PRO A 49 9.07 -3.64 -0.91
N VAL A 50 8.56 -2.55 -1.49
CA VAL A 50 9.41 -1.67 -2.28
C VAL A 50 10.27 -0.79 -1.38
N THR A 51 11.51 -0.59 -1.82
CA THR A 51 12.52 0.15 -1.06
C THR A 51 12.87 1.48 -1.70
N THR A 52 12.56 1.65 -3.00
CA THR A 52 12.84 2.89 -3.71
C THR A 52 11.61 3.77 -3.86
N LYS A 53 11.83 5.09 -3.85
CA LYS A 53 10.77 6.08 -4.05
C LYS A 53 10.18 6.01 -5.47
N HIS A 54 10.95 5.56 -6.45
CA HIS A 54 10.51 5.46 -7.84
C HIS A 54 9.48 4.35 -8.02
N GLU A 55 9.79 3.13 -7.56
CA GLU A 55 8.86 2.00 -7.60
C GLU A 55 7.57 2.30 -6.85
N TRP A 56 7.69 2.89 -5.65
CA TRP A 56 6.52 3.27 -4.86
C TRP A 56 5.60 4.26 -5.57
N ARG A 57 6.15 5.19 -6.37
CA ARG A 57 5.34 6.14 -7.16
C ARG A 57 4.53 5.43 -8.24
N ALA A 58 5.14 4.46 -8.93
CA ALA A 58 4.45 3.69 -9.97
C ALA A 58 3.30 2.86 -9.38
N ILE A 59 3.58 2.12 -8.29
CA ILE A 59 2.57 1.31 -7.59
C ILE A 59 1.45 2.20 -7.08
N ARG A 60 1.78 3.35 -6.46
CA ARG A 60 0.76 4.25 -5.95
C ARG A 60 -0.15 4.79 -7.06
N ALA A 61 0.41 5.13 -8.22
CA ALA A 61 -0.37 5.61 -9.35
C ALA A 61 -1.33 4.55 -9.90
N GLU A 62 -0.89 3.28 -9.91
CA GLU A 62 -1.70 2.17 -10.42
C GLU A 62 -2.75 1.70 -9.41
N VAL A 63 -2.35 1.48 -8.15
CA VAL A 63 -3.20 0.87 -7.11
C VAL A 63 -4.23 1.88 -6.58
N PHE A 64 -3.87 3.14 -6.43
CA PHE A 64 -4.77 4.17 -5.86
C PHE A 64 -5.41 5.06 -6.93
N ARG A 65 -5.62 4.53 -8.14
CA ARG A 65 -6.36 5.23 -9.18
C ARG A 65 -7.85 5.23 -8.82
N THR A 66 -8.50 6.38 -8.91
CA THR A 66 -9.97 6.47 -8.93
C THR A 66 -10.41 6.26 -10.37
N GLU A 67 -11.26 5.25 -10.62
CA GLU A 67 -12.00 5.16 -11.88
C GLU A 67 -12.88 6.41 -12.11
#